data_AF-A0A2V5YSP4-F1
#
_entry.id   AF-A0A2V5YSP4-F1
#
_cell.length_a   1.000
_cell.length_b   1.000
_cell.length_c   1.000
_cell.angle_alpha   90.00
_cell.angle_beta   90.00
_cell.angle_gamma   90.00
#
_symmetry.space_group_name_H-M   'P 1'
#
loop_
_entity.id
_entity.type
_entity.pdbx_description
1 polymer ?
#
loop_
_entity_poly.entity_id
_entity_poly.type
_entity_poly.pdbx_seq_one_letter_code
_entity_poly.pdbx_strand_id
1 'polypeptide(L)'
;MHSVFQYSRRPEIQLHMQNPPTVSTPVRKLLERVDNEQLILPEIQRDFVWQKRSVMLLFDSLFRGLPIGHMLVWKAKRAVAARAFHGRKLRTGQILENFYGYLLDGQQRLTALSRVRDGDEEYPLMFCTWPKREEEGDETFVWQAKWNSNDPWYVSVADVLQKRFDVLGYLKNIQAKRVL
;
A
#
# COMPACT_ATOMS: atom_id res chain seq x y z
N MET A 1 -6.46 57.82 35.47
CA MET A 1 -7.22 56.83 34.67
C MET A 1 -6.25 56.08 33.76
N HIS A 2 -5.90 54.84 34.09
CA HIS A 2 -5.18 53.94 33.17
C HIS A 2 -6.02 52.65 33.08
N SER A 3 -6.57 52.40 31.90
CA SER A 3 -7.40 51.22 31.59
C SER A 3 -6.49 50.07 31.17
N VAL A 4 -6.51 48.97 31.93
CA VAL A 4 -5.82 47.73 31.58
C VAL A 4 -6.73 46.90 30.68
N PHE A 5 -6.31 46.68 29.43
CA PHE A 5 -6.98 45.76 28.52
C PHE A 5 -6.93 44.33 29.08
N GLN A 6 -8.09 43.76 29.41
CA GLN A 6 -8.18 42.34 29.76
C GLN A 6 -8.11 41.49 28.49
N TYR A 7 -6.99 40.79 28.32
CA TYR A 7 -6.90 39.69 27.37
C TYR A 7 -7.83 38.56 27.83
N SER A 8 -8.90 38.32 27.08
CA SER A 8 -9.77 37.15 27.26
C SER A 8 -8.94 35.88 27.03
N ARG A 9 -8.79 35.04 28.07
CA ARG A 9 -8.14 33.74 27.94
C ARG A 9 -8.97 32.90 26.97
N ARG A 10 -8.36 32.47 25.86
CA ARG A 10 -8.96 31.44 25.00
C ARG A 10 -9.22 30.20 25.87
N PRO A 11 -10.39 29.55 25.76
CA PRO A 11 -10.64 28.33 26.51
C PRO A 11 -9.61 27.28 26.12
N GLU A 12 -8.92 26.72 27.11
CA GLU A 12 -8.05 25.56 26.93
C GLU A 12 -8.93 24.40 26.44
N ILE A 13 -8.77 24.03 25.18
CA ILE A 13 -9.40 22.82 24.65
C ILE A 13 -8.67 21.65 25.30
N GLN A 14 -9.22 21.11 26.38
CA GLN A 14 -8.82 19.82 26.92
C GLN A 14 -9.22 18.74 25.91
N LEU A 15 -8.35 18.48 24.95
CA LEU A 15 -8.43 17.31 24.09
C LEU A 15 -8.15 16.09 24.97
N HIS A 16 -9.20 15.48 25.52
CA HIS A 16 -9.12 14.11 26.02
C HIS A 16 -8.84 13.20 24.83
N MET A 17 -7.55 13.03 24.49
CA MET A 17 -7.09 12.07 23.51
C MET A 17 -7.25 10.66 24.08
N GLN A 18 -8.46 10.11 23.95
CA GLN A 18 -8.58 8.66 24.00
C GLN A 18 -7.72 8.07 22.86
N ASN A 19 -6.94 7.02 23.16
CA ASN A 19 -6.17 6.34 22.13
C ASN A 19 -7.11 5.96 20.98
N PRO A 20 -6.77 6.30 19.72
CA PRO A 20 -7.63 5.96 18.60
C PRO A 20 -7.81 4.42 18.55
N PRO A 21 -9.04 3.92 18.33
CA PRO A 21 -9.28 2.49 18.30
C PRO A 21 -8.42 1.84 17.20
N THR A 22 -7.61 0.86 17.59
CA THR A 22 -6.81 0.08 16.64
C THR A 22 -7.63 -1.10 16.15
N VAL A 23 -7.80 -1.21 14.84
CA VAL A 23 -8.58 -2.28 14.20
C VAL A 23 -7.68 -3.07 13.27
N SER A 24 -7.62 -4.40 13.45
CA SER A 24 -6.96 -5.29 12.49
C SER A 24 -7.82 -5.40 11.23
N THR A 25 -7.28 -4.96 10.10
CA THR A 25 -7.95 -5.00 8.79
C THR A 25 -7.05 -5.70 7.79
N PRO A 26 -7.53 -6.72 7.06
CA PRO A 26 -6.73 -7.35 6.00
C PRO A 26 -6.30 -6.33 4.95
N VAL A 27 -5.05 -6.41 4.49
CA VAL A 27 -4.49 -5.50 3.47
C VAL A 27 -5.36 -5.47 2.22
N ARG A 28 -5.88 -6.63 1.78
CA ARG A 28 -6.82 -6.73 0.64
C ARG A 28 -8.02 -5.79 0.80
N LYS A 29 -8.61 -5.72 1.99
CA LYS A 29 -9.77 -4.87 2.26
C LYS A 29 -9.40 -3.38 2.26
N LEU A 30 -8.18 -3.02 2.66
CA LEU A 30 -7.70 -1.63 2.53
C LEU A 30 -7.51 -1.24 1.07
N LEU A 31 -6.95 -2.14 0.27
CA LEU A 31 -6.76 -1.92 -1.16
C LEU A 31 -8.10 -1.82 -1.91
N GLU A 32 -9.08 -2.67 -1.59
CA GLU A 32 -10.45 -2.55 -2.12
C GLU A 32 -11.09 -1.20 -1.78
N ARG A 33 -10.80 -0.63 -0.60
CA ARG A 33 -11.27 0.71 -0.24
C ARG A 33 -10.58 1.81 -1.04
N VAL A 34 -9.32 1.64 -1.42
CA VAL A 34 -8.63 2.56 -2.33
C VAL A 34 -9.26 2.48 -3.72
N ASP A 35 -9.52 1.27 -4.22
CA ASP A 35 -10.11 1.05 -5.55
C ASP A 35 -11.51 1.64 -5.66
N ASN A 36 -12.32 1.52 -4.59
CA ASN A 36 -13.67 2.06 -4.52
C ASN A 36 -13.72 3.55 -4.10
N GLU A 37 -12.57 4.23 -4.05
CA GLU A 37 -12.47 5.64 -3.64
C GLU A 37 -13.04 5.93 -2.23
N GLN A 38 -13.06 4.92 -1.34
CA GLN A 38 -13.53 5.03 0.04
C GLN A 38 -12.41 5.44 1.00
N LEU A 39 -11.18 5.04 0.73
CA LEU A 39 -9.97 5.43 1.46
C LEU A 39 -9.13 6.34 0.57
N ILE A 40 -8.97 7.59 0.98
CA ILE A 40 -8.48 8.66 0.12
C ILE A 40 -7.21 9.30 0.70
N LEU A 41 -6.31 9.82 -0.15
CA LEU A 41 -5.20 10.67 0.30
C LEU A 41 -5.65 12.13 0.42
N PRO A 42 -5.45 12.79 1.57
CA PRO A 42 -5.68 14.23 1.65
C PRO A 42 -4.65 14.98 0.78
N GLU A 43 -5.03 16.15 0.27
CA GLU A 43 -4.19 16.92 -0.69
C GLU A 43 -2.83 17.35 -0.10
N ILE A 44 -2.77 17.58 1.22
CA ILE A 44 -1.54 17.93 1.94
C ILE A 44 -0.46 16.84 1.91
N GLN A 45 -0.82 15.61 1.53
CA GLN A 45 0.14 14.52 1.48
C GLN A 45 1.20 14.75 0.39
N ARG A 46 2.44 14.38 0.70
CA ARG A 46 3.55 14.41 -0.26
C ARG A 46 3.41 13.33 -1.33
N ASP A 47 4.02 13.52 -2.48
CA ASP A 47 4.01 12.54 -3.55
C ASP A 47 4.65 11.20 -3.16
N PHE A 48 4.39 10.18 -3.97
CA PHE A 48 5.04 8.90 -3.81
C PHE A 48 6.53 9.03 -4.18
N VAL A 49 7.41 8.70 -3.23
CA VAL A 49 8.87 8.90 -3.37
C VAL A 49 9.67 7.66 -2.97
N TRP A 50 9.00 6.53 -2.70
CA TRP A 50 9.69 5.28 -2.38
C TRP A 50 10.40 4.73 -3.61
N GLN A 51 11.71 4.54 -3.46
CA GLN A 51 12.52 3.82 -4.44
C GLN A 51 12.17 2.33 -4.43
N LYS A 52 12.50 1.64 -5.52
CA LYS A 52 12.32 0.19 -5.69
C LYS A 52 12.75 -0.61 -4.46
N ARG A 53 13.93 -0.33 -3.90
CA ARG A 53 14.43 -1.05 -2.70
C ARG A 53 13.45 -1.02 -1.52
N SER A 54 12.80 0.11 -1.23
CA SER A 54 11.82 0.22 -0.14
C SER A 54 10.56 -0.59 -0.40
N VAL A 55 10.13 -0.63 -1.67
CA VAL A 55 9.00 -1.48 -2.10
C VAL A 55 9.35 -2.95 -1.89
N MET A 56 10.53 -3.39 -2.34
CA MET A 56 10.98 -4.76 -2.18
C MET A 56 11.06 -5.18 -0.70
N LEU A 57 11.61 -4.32 0.17
CA LEU A 57 11.69 -4.58 1.61
C LEU A 57 10.31 -4.66 2.28
N LEU A 58 9.33 -3.90 1.80
CA LEU A 58 7.95 -4.03 2.28
C LEU A 58 7.37 -5.41 1.95
N PHE A 59 7.58 -5.89 0.72
CA PHE A 59 7.12 -7.22 0.30
C PHE A 59 7.86 -8.34 1.01
N ASP A 60 9.18 -8.21 1.19
CA ASP A 60 9.98 -9.13 2.00
C ASP A 60 9.48 -9.21 3.44
N SER A 61 9.21 -8.06 4.07
CA SER A 61 8.63 -8.00 5.42
C SER A 61 7.26 -8.69 5.48
N LEU A 62 6.38 -8.43 4.51
CA LEU A 62 5.06 -9.06 4.43
C LEU A 62 5.16 -10.58 4.27
N PHE A 63 6.05 -11.05 3.40
CA PHE A 63 6.27 -12.46 3.15
C PHE A 63 6.81 -13.19 4.39
N ARG A 64 7.74 -12.55 5.11
CA ARG A 64 8.34 -13.07 6.35
C ARG A 64 7.43 -12.91 7.58
N GLY A 65 6.25 -12.30 7.44
CA GLY A 65 5.34 -12.03 8.56
C GLY A 65 5.85 -10.98 9.55
N LEU A 66 6.77 -10.11 9.13
CA LEU A 66 7.33 -9.04 9.95
C LEU A 66 6.34 -7.86 10.07
N PRO A 67 6.34 -7.15 11.22
CA PRO A 67 5.46 -6.01 11.41
C PRO A 67 5.83 -4.86 10.46
N ILE A 68 4.87 -4.43 9.64
CA ILE A 68 5.05 -3.31 8.70
C ILE A 68 4.54 -1.98 9.25
N GLY A 69 4.20 -1.91 10.54
CA GLY A 69 3.64 -0.74 11.23
C GLY A 69 2.11 -0.60 11.12
N HIS A 70 1.59 0.57 11.49
CA HIS A 70 0.15 0.88 11.51
C HIS A 70 -0.23 1.87 10.39
N MET A 71 -1.50 1.83 9.96
CA MET A 71 -2.07 2.83 9.07
C MET A 71 -2.94 3.78 9.89
N LEU A 72 -2.71 5.09 9.79
CA LEU A 72 -3.56 6.08 10.46
C LEU A 72 -4.63 6.58 9.50
N VAL A 73 -5.90 6.38 9.86
CA VAL A 73 -7.05 6.80 9.05
C VAL A 73 -7.92 7.76 9.84
N TRP A 74 -8.18 8.93 9.24
CA TRP A 74 -9.11 9.90 9.79
C TRP A 74 -10.51 9.75 9.19
N LYS A 75 -11.46 9.34 10.03
CA LYS A 75 -12.88 9.27 9.68
C LYS A 75 -13.51 10.65 9.78
N ALA A 76 -13.48 11.41 8.69
CA ALA A 76 -14.12 12.71 8.61
C ALA A 76 -15.63 12.57 8.32
N LYS A 77 -16.44 13.48 8.88
CA LYS A 77 -17.89 13.57 8.61
C LYS A 77 -18.22 14.36 7.34
N ARG A 78 -17.26 15.13 6.79
CA ARG A 78 -17.41 15.97 5.59
C ARG A 78 -16.14 15.86 4.74
N ALA A 79 -16.29 15.95 3.42
CA ALA A 79 -15.17 15.93 2.50
C ALA A 79 -14.27 17.17 2.66
N VAL A 80 -12.96 16.95 2.81
CA VAL A 80 -11.91 17.95 2.58
C VAL A 80 -11.29 17.73 1.19
N ALA A 81 -10.50 18.70 0.72
CA ALA A 81 -9.78 18.60 -0.54
C ALA A 81 -8.84 17.38 -0.54
N ALA A 82 -8.88 16.61 -1.63
CA ALA A 82 -8.35 15.26 -1.65
C ALA A 82 -7.87 14.83 -3.03
N ARG A 83 -6.93 13.87 -3.05
CA ARG A 83 -6.34 13.31 -4.26
C ARG A 83 -6.43 11.79 -4.24
N ALA A 84 -6.64 11.19 -5.40
CA ALA A 84 -6.57 9.73 -5.52
C ALA A 84 -5.12 9.25 -5.44
N PHE A 85 -4.96 7.97 -5.08
CA PHE A 85 -3.67 7.28 -5.10
C PHE A 85 -3.01 7.26 -6.50
N HIS A 86 -3.82 7.37 -7.56
CA HIS A 86 -3.42 7.27 -8.97
C HIS A 86 -3.60 8.60 -9.76
N GLY A 87 -3.51 9.75 -9.09
CA GLY A 87 -3.51 11.06 -9.77
C GLY A 87 -4.88 11.57 -10.26
N ARG A 88 -5.98 10.85 -10.00
CA ARG A 88 -7.34 11.37 -10.22
C ARG A 88 -7.69 12.41 -9.16
N LYS A 89 -8.18 13.59 -9.56
CA LYS A 89 -8.75 14.58 -8.62
C LYS A 89 -10.08 14.05 -8.12
N LEU A 90 -10.25 13.97 -6.80
CA LEU A 90 -11.52 13.58 -6.20
C LEU A 90 -12.40 14.82 -5.98
N ARG A 91 -13.72 14.60 -5.97
CA ARG A 91 -14.73 15.69 -5.92
C ARG A 91 -14.72 16.37 -4.55
N THR A 92 -14.43 17.67 -4.52
CA THR A 92 -14.50 18.51 -3.31
C THR A 92 -15.96 18.83 -2.95
N GLY A 93 -16.31 18.79 -1.66
CA GLY A 93 -17.58 19.35 -1.16
C GLY A 93 -18.83 18.47 -1.24
N GLN A 94 -18.72 17.19 -1.59
CA GLN A 94 -19.85 16.25 -1.64
C GLN A 94 -19.99 15.42 -0.34
N ILE A 95 -21.20 14.96 -0.04
CA ILE A 95 -21.42 13.89 0.93
C ILE A 95 -20.79 12.63 0.35
N LEU A 96 -19.83 12.07 1.07
CA LEU A 96 -19.11 10.89 0.61
C LEU A 96 -19.89 9.66 1.10
N GLU A 97 -20.87 9.22 0.31
CA GLU A 97 -21.52 7.93 0.55
C GLU A 97 -20.46 6.81 0.54
N ASN A 98 -20.52 5.89 1.49
CA ASN A 98 -19.56 4.79 1.67
C ASN A 98 -18.11 5.22 1.98
N PHE A 99 -17.87 6.46 2.40
CA PHE A 99 -16.55 6.94 2.81
C PHE A 99 -16.00 6.19 4.01
N TYR A 100 -14.77 5.70 3.87
CA TYR A 100 -14.06 5.06 4.96
C TYR A 100 -13.17 6.04 5.74
N GLY A 101 -12.47 6.94 5.05
CA GLY A 101 -11.62 7.94 5.71
C GLY A 101 -10.46 8.47 4.85
N TYR A 102 -9.74 9.43 5.41
CA TYR A 102 -8.49 9.95 4.86
C TYR A 102 -7.29 9.19 5.42
N LEU A 103 -6.39 8.70 4.57
CA LEU A 103 -5.14 8.11 5.01
C LEU A 103 -4.15 9.21 5.41
N LEU A 104 -3.88 9.29 6.72
CA LEU A 104 -2.96 10.26 7.31
C LEU A 104 -1.52 9.74 7.38
N ASP A 105 -1.35 8.43 7.61
CA ASP A 105 -0.04 7.77 7.62
C ASP A 105 -0.07 6.44 6.87
N GLY A 106 1.09 6.03 6.34
CA GLY A 106 1.26 4.77 5.64
C GLY A 106 0.90 4.81 4.16
N GLN A 107 0.73 6.00 3.60
CA GLN A 107 0.53 6.22 2.17
C GLN A 107 1.56 5.48 1.32
N GLN A 108 2.85 5.64 1.59
CA GLN A 108 3.89 5.06 0.74
C GLN A 108 3.79 3.53 0.71
N ARG A 109 3.46 2.89 1.84
CA ARG A 109 3.22 1.44 1.91
C ARG A 109 2.01 1.04 1.08
N LEU A 110 0.89 1.71 1.25
CA LEU A 110 -0.36 1.36 0.56
C LEU A 110 -0.26 1.62 -0.96
N THR A 111 0.38 2.72 -1.36
CA THR A 111 0.68 3.01 -2.77
C THR A 111 1.59 1.95 -3.38
N ALA A 112 2.67 1.56 -2.69
CA ALA A 112 3.58 0.51 -3.15
C ALA A 112 2.85 -0.83 -3.35
N LEU A 113 1.98 -1.19 -2.40
CA LEU A 113 1.15 -2.39 -2.49
C LEU A 113 0.18 -2.35 -3.68
N SER A 114 -0.48 -1.21 -3.89
CA SER A 114 -1.38 -1.01 -5.04
C SER A 114 -0.62 -1.18 -6.34
N ARG A 115 0.50 -0.48 -6.52
CA ARG A 115 1.30 -0.51 -7.76
C ARG A 115 1.75 -1.91 -8.14
N VAL A 116 2.33 -2.65 -7.20
CA VAL A 116 2.78 -4.03 -7.47
C VAL A 116 1.58 -4.94 -7.75
N ARG A 117 0.48 -4.83 -6.97
CA ARG A 117 -0.74 -5.61 -7.23
C ARG A 117 -1.31 -5.32 -8.62
N ASP A 118 -1.31 -4.05 -9.03
CA ASP A 118 -1.94 -3.59 -10.26
C ASP A 118 -1.07 -3.85 -11.51
N GLY A 119 0.15 -4.38 -11.31
CA GLY A 119 1.07 -4.69 -12.41
C GLY A 119 1.69 -3.46 -13.04
N ASP A 120 1.93 -2.40 -12.25
CA ASP A 120 2.63 -1.20 -12.69
C ASP A 120 4.01 -1.56 -13.27
N GLU A 121 4.25 -1.21 -14.54
CA GLU A 121 5.48 -1.53 -15.28
C GLU A 121 6.73 -0.90 -14.65
N GLU A 122 6.57 0.16 -13.83
CA GLU A 122 7.68 0.74 -13.09
C GLU A 122 8.10 -0.19 -11.92
N TYR A 123 7.17 -0.99 -11.38
CA TYR A 123 7.36 -1.89 -10.24
C TYR A 123 7.04 -3.37 -10.56
N PRO A 124 7.70 -3.99 -11.55
CA PRO A 124 7.45 -5.38 -11.94
C PRO A 124 8.17 -6.33 -10.98
N LEU A 125 7.62 -6.51 -9.78
CA LEU A 125 8.20 -7.33 -8.73
C LEU A 125 7.97 -8.81 -9.01
N MET A 126 9.03 -9.60 -8.91
CA MET A 126 9.02 -11.06 -9.09
C MET A 126 9.39 -11.74 -7.77
N PHE A 127 8.79 -12.91 -7.53
CA PHE A 127 9.11 -13.82 -6.43
C PHE A 127 10.03 -14.93 -6.94
N CYS A 128 11.19 -15.11 -6.31
CA CYS A 128 12.14 -16.17 -6.64
C CYS A 128 11.78 -17.46 -5.89
N THR A 129 11.50 -18.52 -6.65
CA THR A 129 11.08 -19.82 -6.10
C THR A 129 12.27 -20.79 -5.95
N TRP A 130 12.05 -21.87 -5.20
CA TRP A 130 13.03 -22.96 -5.06
C TRP A 130 13.02 -23.85 -6.31
N PRO A 131 14.18 -24.35 -6.81
CA PRO A 131 15.52 -24.31 -6.21
C PRO A 131 16.35 -23.07 -6.55
N LYS A 132 15.91 -22.23 -7.49
CA LYS A 132 16.69 -21.08 -7.98
C LYS A 132 17.13 -20.14 -6.86
N ARG A 133 16.30 -20.00 -5.83
CA ARG A 133 16.63 -19.28 -4.59
C ARG A 133 17.86 -19.82 -3.85
N GLU A 134 18.17 -21.12 -3.88
CA GLU A 134 19.40 -21.64 -3.26
C GLU A 134 20.66 -21.21 -4.03
N GLU A 135 20.57 -21.02 -5.34
CA GLU A 135 21.71 -20.67 -6.20
C GLU A 135 22.08 -19.18 -6.12
N GLU A 136 21.08 -18.28 -6.02
CA GLU A 136 21.29 -16.82 -6.08
C GLU A 136 21.34 -16.14 -4.69
N GLY A 137 21.14 -16.89 -3.59
CA GLY A 137 21.17 -16.39 -2.21
C GLY A 137 19.78 -16.15 -1.59
N ASP A 138 19.71 -15.59 -0.37
CA ASP A 138 18.43 -15.41 0.37
C ASP A 138 17.51 -14.29 -0.19
N GLU A 139 17.75 -13.79 -1.40
CA GLU A 139 16.90 -12.79 -2.03
C GLU A 139 15.57 -13.43 -2.46
N THR A 140 14.51 -13.12 -1.71
CA THR A 140 13.16 -13.66 -1.94
C THR A 140 12.45 -12.96 -3.10
N PHE A 141 12.75 -11.68 -3.30
CA PHE A 141 12.11 -10.82 -4.28
C PHE A 141 13.16 -10.16 -5.17
N VAL A 142 12.89 -10.11 -6.46
CA VAL A 142 13.75 -9.47 -7.47
C VAL A 142 12.90 -8.64 -8.42
N TRP A 143 13.53 -7.69 -9.12
CA TRP A 143 12.86 -6.95 -10.19
C TRP A 143 12.92 -7.73 -11.49
N GLN A 144 11.83 -7.66 -12.28
CA GLN A 144 11.81 -8.26 -13.60
C GLN A 144 12.92 -7.64 -14.49
N ALA A 145 13.60 -8.52 -15.21
CA ALA A 145 14.68 -8.21 -16.12
C ALA A 145 14.74 -9.28 -17.22
N LYS A 146 15.45 -8.99 -18.32
CA LYS A 146 15.54 -9.89 -19.49
C LYS A 146 15.93 -11.33 -19.13
N TRP A 147 16.79 -11.51 -18.14
CA TRP A 147 17.33 -12.80 -17.72
C TRP A 147 16.32 -13.65 -16.92
N ASN A 148 15.31 -13.03 -16.27
CA ASN A 148 14.30 -13.75 -15.49
C ASN A 148 12.89 -13.75 -16.09
N SER A 149 12.62 -12.94 -17.12
CA SER A 149 11.26 -12.79 -17.70
C SER A 149 10.63 -14.09 -18.22
N ASN A 150 11.42 -15.07 -18.66
CA ASN A 150 10.93 -16.35 -19.21
C ASN A 150 11.33 -17.56 -18.36
N ASP A 151 11.96 -17.32 -17.22
CA ASP A 151 12.42 -18.38 -16.32
C ASP A 151 11.24 -18.79 -15.42
N PRO A 152 10.83 -20.07 -15.43
CA PRO A 152 9.68 -20.54 -14.67
C PRO A 152 9.89 -20.36 -13.16
N TRP A 153 11.12 -20.22 -12.67
CA TRP A 153 11.39 -20.07 -11.24
C TRP A 153 11.11 -18.66 -10.71
N TYR A 154 10.77 -17.71 -11.58
CA TYR A 154 10.38 -16.35 -11.20
C TYR A 154 8.89 -16.14 -11.47
N VAL A 155 8.16 -15.79 -10.42
CA VAL A 155 6.71 -15.58 -10.49
C VAL A 155 6.38 -14.11 -10.32
N SER A 156 5.57 -13.55 -11.21
CA SER A 156 5.04 -12.20 -11.05
C SER A 156 4.24 -12.09 -9.75
N VAL A 157 4.64 -11.18 -8.87
CA VAL A 157 3.90 -10.91 -7.63
C VAL A 157 2.52 -10.33 -7.94
N ALA A 158 2.41 -9.52 -9.01
CA ALA A 158 1.13 -8.99 -9.48
C ALA A 158 0.15 -10.11 -9.80
N ASP A 159 0.59 -11.13 -10.55
CA ASP A 159 -0.26 -12.25 -10.97
C ASP A 159 -0.77 -13.06 -9.78
N VAL A 160 0.08 -13.26 -8.77
CA VAL A 160 -0.24 -13.95 -7.51
C VAL A 160 -1.26 -13.16 -6.67
N LEU A 161 -1.11 -11.85 -6.59
CA LEU A 161 -2.01 -11.00 -5.79
C LEU A 161 -3.37 -10.81 -6.45
N GLN A 162 -3.38 -10.79 -7.79
CA GLN A 162 -4.59 -10.85 -8.59
C GLN A 162 -5.18 -12.27 -8.54
N LYS A 163 -6.49 -12.43 -8.69
CA LYS A 163 -7.13 -13.76 -8.72
C LYS A 163 -6.87 -14.53 -10.03
N ARG A 164 -5.68 -14.35 -10.62
CA ARG A 164 -5.30 -14.83 -11.95
C ARG A 164 -4.17 -15.86 -11.93
N PHE A 165 -3.62 -16.18 -10.76
CA PHE A 165 -2.55 -17.16 -10.67
C PHE A 165 -3.06 -18.60 -10.75
N ASP A 166 -2.86 -19.23 -11.91
CA ASP A 166 -3.09 -20.67 -12.09
C ASP A 166 -1.90 -21.47 -11.55
N VAL A 167 -2.05 -21.97 -10.33
CA VAL A 167 -1.04 -22.81 -9.66
C VAL A 167 -0.77 -24.09 -10.45
N LEU A 168 -1.80 -24.74 -11.01
CA LEU A 168 -1.65 -26.01 -11.70
C LEU A 168 -0.95 -25.83 -13.04
N GLY A 169 -1.31 -24.81 -13.80
CA GLY A 169 -0.62 -24.42 -15.02
C GLY A 169 0.85 -24.08 -14.75
N TYR A 170 1.13 -23.34 -13.68
CA TYR A 170 2.48 -22.99 -13.29
C TYR A 170 3.34 -24.21 -12.90
N LEU A 171 2.81 -25.14 -12.10
CA LEU A 171 3.51 -26.37 -11.73
C LEU A 171 3.84 -27.24 -12.95
N LYS A 172 2.93 -27.33 -13.93
CA LYS A 172 3.19 -28.04 -15.19
C LYS A 172 4.34 -27.41 -15.98
N ASN A 173 4.42 -26.07 -16.01
CA ASN A 173 5.52 -25.35 -16.68
C ASN A 173 6.87 -25.67 -16.03
N ILE A 174 6.95 -25.67 -14.70
CA ILE A 174 8.16 -26.07 -13.96
C ILE A 174 8.56 -27.52 -14.30
N GLN A 175 7.60 -28.45 -14.26
CA GLN A 175 7.87 -29.87 -14.55
C GLN A 175 8.42 -30.07 -15.97
N ALA A 176 7.83 -29.39 -16.97
CA ALA A 176 8.29 -29.49 -18.35
C ALA A 176 9.73 -29.02 -18.55
N LYS A 177 10.18 -28.02 -17.78
CA LYS A 177 11.54 -27.47 -17.85
C LYS A 177 12.57 -28.21 -16.97
N ARG A 178 12.14 -29.09 -16.07
CA ARG A 178 13.02 -29.94 -15.23
C ARG A 178 13.55 -31.20 -15.94
N VAL A 179 12.98 -31.55 -17.10
CA VAL A 179 13.29 -32.79 -17.85
C VAL A 179 14.32 -32.54 -18.97
N LEU A 180 14.81 -31.31 -19.11
CA LEU A 180 15.93 -30.93 -19.99
C LEU A 180 17.16 -30.58 -19.14
#